data_AF-I1DW34-F1
#
_entry.id   AF-I1DW34-F1
#
_cell.length_a   1.000
_cell.length_b   1.000
_cell.length_c   1.000
_cell.angle_alpha   90.00
_cell.angle_beta   90.00
_cell.angle_gamma   90.00
#
_symmetry.space_group_name_H-M   'P 1'
#
loop_
_entity.id
_entity.type
_entity.pdbx_description
1 polymer ?
#
loop_
_entity_poly.entity_id
_entity_poly.type
_entity_poly.pdbx_seq_one_letter_code
_entity_poly.pdbx_strand_id
1 'polypeptide(L)'
;MQRVSNWLLMATMGGAMTLAAMAFKTGAEQVMTQQGLTAQQYLQIKAADLDKAQLSYPDIAPLLEQHRANTQLRFSQLGQSVLGTPIWQIEIGSGPVKLLAWSQMHGDESTATASVMDLLQLLATAEGQQWLQGWQDKLTLRLIPMVNPDGAAAGSRFNSMGIDINRDAKALQTPEGRLLMQAARDFKPDFGLNLHDQNRFYAVGDSNKQATISLLAPAFNEAKQIDPVRQKAMQLIGEMRDLMARELPGYLAKYDDTFSWRSFGDTFAGMGISTVLIEAGGHPADDNRQVARQLITQLLVLSINSLSSGRYQQQPLSAYQAIPFNRDGGIKDLLIHNLNIEINGQRAKVDLAVDLDIEGAKQARLRDIGDLSIYGSYHQFDARGLSYQPPKAYVLTKPLQLTEQAYLALLRQGYSHFSGDERLLSIDTRLPVLLNPAGLPGDTPQRQRRATFLLANAQGVQLVLLNGQLLELSSGKLLNPLGT
;
A
#
# COMPACT_ATOMS: atom_id res chain seq x y z
N MET A 1 41.59 -72.49 -39.29
CA MET A 1 40.32 -72.60 -38.55
C MET A 1 40.62 -72.49 -37.06
N GLN A 2 39.74 -71.82 -36.31
CA GLN A 2 39.63 -71.76 -34.84
C GLN A 2 40.67 -70.93 -34.03
N ARG A 3 40.10 -69.87 -33.42
CA ARG A 3 40.25 -69.32 -32.06
C ARG A 3 41.48 -69.73 -31.22
N VAL A 4 42.17 -68.72 -30.69
CA VAL A 4 42.69 -68.74 -29.31
C VAL A 4 42.49 -67.36 -28.69
N SER A 5 42.12 -67.38 -27.41
CA SER A 5 41.79 -66.26 -26.53
C SER A 5 42.90 -65.96 -25.52
N ASN A 6 43.00 -64.68 -25.16
CA ASN A 6 43.06 -64.12 -23.79
C ASN A 6 44.41 -63.86 -23.06
N TRP A 7 44.42 -62.69 -22.36
CA TRP A 7 45.32 -62.14 -21.30
C TRP A 7 46.66 -61.53 -21.75
N LEU A 8 47.23 -60.44 -21.21
CA LEU A 8 46.90 -59.39 -20.23
C LEU A 8 48.10 -58.39 -20.21
N LEU A 9 47.86 -57.08 -20.02
CA LEU A 9 48.57 -56.10 -19.15
C LEU A 9 48.74 -54.67 -19.74
N MET A 10 48.01 -53.75 -19.08
CA MET A 10 48.46 -52.51 -18.42
C MET A 10 49.13 -51.34 -19.16
N ALA A 11 48.62 -50.16 -18.77
CA ALA A 11 49.24 -48.84 -18.65
C ALA A 11 49.42 -48.03 -19.95
N THR A 12 49.22 -46.71 -20.03
CA THR A 12 48.65 -45.63 -19.20
C THR A 12 48.58 -44.40 -20.11
N MET A 13 47.87 -43.35 -19.67
CA MET A 13 47.79 -41.98 -20.24
C MET A 13 46.69 -41.81 -21.28
N GLY A 14 45.75 -40.88 -21.16
CA GLY A 14 45.68 -39.69 -20.31
C GLY A 14 44.93 -38.64 -21.12
N GLY A 15 43.73 -38.27 -20.71
CA GLY A 15 42.87 -37.35 -21.45
C GLY A 15 41.54 -37.17 -20.75
N ALA A 16 41.56 -36.47 -19.61
CA ALA A 16 40.37 -36.04 -18.92
C ALA A 16 39.66 -34.94 -19.76
N MET A 17 38.57 -35.31 -20.43
CA MET A 17 37.55 -34.33 -20.82
C MET A 17 36.66 -34.09 -19.61
N THR A 18 36.85 -32.95 -18.97
CA THR A 18 35.87 -32.34 -18.05
C THR A 18 34.63 -31.96 -18.85
N LEU A 19 33.67 -32.88 -18.93
CA LEU A 19 32.29 -32.57 -19.32
C LEU A 19 31.68 -31.71 -18.21
N ALA A 20 31.68 -30.40 -18.43
CA ALA A 20 30.90 -29.46 -17.65
C ALA A 20 29.42 -29.87 -17.76
N ALA A 21 28.83 -30.26 -16.63
CA ALA A 21 27.40 -30.47 -16.50
C ALA A 21 26.69 -29.10 -16.64
N MET A 22 26.39 -28.69 -17.88
CA MET A 22 25.32 -27.74 -18.11
C MET A 22 24.00 -28.48 -17.88
N ALA A 23 23.51 -28.43 -16.64
CA ALA A 23 22.14 -28.79 -16.34
C ALA A 23 21.23 -27.86 -17.15
N PHE A 24 20.45 -28.42 -18.07
CA PHE A 24 19.37 -27.69 -18.73
C PHE A 24 18.37 -27.26 -17.65
N LYS A 25 18.42 -25.98 -17.26
CA LYS A 25 17.38 -25.34 -16.45
C LYS A 25 16.05 -25.49 -17.19
N THR A 26 14.98 -25.87 -16.49
CA THR A 26 13.66 -25.92 -17.14
C THR A 26 13.24 -24.52 -17.59
N GLY A 27 12.36 -24.41 -18.59
CA GLY A 27 11.90 -23.11 -19.10
C GLY A 27 11.28 -22.21 -18.02
N ALA A 28 10.64 -22.78 -17.00
CA ALA A 28 10.05 -22.02 -15.89
C ALA A 28 11.09 -21.36 -14.97
N GLU A 29 12.23 -22.03 -14.71
CA GLU A 29 13.32 -21.49 -13.88
C GLU A 29 13.98 -20.27 -14.53
N GLN A 30 14.19 -20.33 -15.84
CA GLN A 30 14.76 -19.20 -16.58
C GLN A 30 13.81 -18.01 -16.60
N VAL A 31 12.50 -18.25 -16.71
CA VAL A 31 11.49 -17.19 -16.77
C VAL A 31 11.39 -16.44 -15.44
N MET A 32 11.18 -17.08 -14.28
CA MET A 32 11.03 -16.34 -13.03
C MET A 32 12.33 -15.66 -12.57
N THR A 33 13.50 -16.23 -12.90
CA THR A 33 14.80 -15.63 -12.57
C THR A 33 15.15 -14.43 -13.47
N GLN A 34 14.75 -14.44 -14.75
CA GLN A 34 15.08 -13.36 -15.70
C GLN A 34 13.97 -12.32 -15.85
N GLN A 35 12.70 -12.73 -15.80
CA GLN A 35 11.53 -11.89 -16.08
C GLN A 35 10.78 -11.46 -14.80
N GLY A 36 11.03 -12.13 -13.66
CA GLY A 36 10.34 -11.88 -12.40
C GLY A 36 8.95 -12.50 -12.34
N LEU A 37 8.15 -12.11 -11.34
CA LEU A 37 6.74 -12.53 -11.21
C LEU A 37 5.86 -11.64 -12.10
N THR A 38 5.12 -12.24 -13.03
CA THR A 38 4.16 -11.52 -13.88
C THR A 38 2.83 -11.28 -13.14
N ALA A 39 2.04 -10.30 -13.58
CA ALA A 39 0.69 -10.07 -13.07
C ALA A 39 -0.22 -11.32 -13.17
N GLN A 40 -0.09 -12.09 -14.26
CA GLN A 40 -0.90 -13.30 -14.45
C GLN A 40 -0.53 -14.42 -13.46
N GLN A 41 0.77 -14.61 -13.20
CA GLN A 41 1.24 -15.55 -12.18
C GLN A 41 0.83 -15.09 -10.78
N TYR A 42 0.89 -13.78 -10.51
CA TYR A 42 0.45 -13.21 -9.24
C TYR A 42 -1.00 -13.59 -8.91
N LEU A 43 -1.91 -13.52 -9.89
CA LEU A 43 -3.32 -13.89 -9.69
C LEU A 43 -3.51 -15.36 -9.26
N GLN A 44 -2.56 -16.25 -9.55
CA GLN A 44 -2.62 -17.66 -9.15
C GLN A 44 -2.13 -17.90 -7.71
N ILE A 45 -1.35 -16.96 -7.15
CA ILE A 45 -0.74 -17.10 -5.82
C ILE A 45 -1.32 -16.12 -4.79
N LYS A 46 -2.13 -15.15 -5.23
CA LYS A 46 -2.83 -14.19 -4.37
C LYS A 46 -3.70 -14.92 -3.33
N ALA A 47 -3.43 -14.72 -2.05
CA ALA A 47 -4.28 -15.22 -0.98
C ALA A 47 -5.64 -14.49 -0.98
N ALA A 48 -6.73 -15.25 -1.10
CA ALA A 48 -8.09 -14.71 -1.30
C ALA A 48 -8.61 -13.89 -0.12
N ASP A 49 -8.34 -14.32 1.12
CA ASP A 49 -8.94 -13.74 2.33
C ASP A 49 -8.24 -12.49 2.89
N LEU A 50 -7.30 -11.91 2.12
CA LEU A 50 -6.50 -10.76 2.53
C LEU A 50 -6.86 -9.47 1.77
N ASP A 51 -7.96 -9.46 1.02
CA ASP A 51 -8.53 -8.23 0.43
C ASP A 51 -9.33 -7.45 1.48
N LYS A 52 -8.62 -6.78 2.39
CA LYS A 52 -9.17 -6.10 3.56
C LYS A 52 -8.47 -4.77 3.80
N ALA A 53 -9.22 -3.77 4.27
CA ALA A 53 -8.68 -2.46 4.64
C ALA A 53 -7.72 -2.55 5.85
N GLN A 54 -8.02 -3.45 6.79
CA GLN A 54 -7.21 -3.72 7.97
C GLN A 54 -6.97 -5.23 8.09
N LEU A 55 -5.71 -5.61 8.22
CA LEU A 55 -5.27 -6.95 8.57
C LEU A 55 -4.76 -6.97 10.00
N SER A 56 -4.98 -8.07 10.68
CA SER A 56 -4.56 -8.32 12.05
C SER A 56 -3.91 -9.69 12.15
N TYR A 57 -3.28 -10.00 13.29
CA TYR A 57 -2.62 -11.29 13.49
C TYR A 57 -3.56 -12.51 13.21
N PRO A 58 -4.82 -12.53 13.67
CA PRO A 58 -5.77 -13.59 13.34
C PRO A 58 -6.01 -13.82 11.84
N ASP A 59 -5.88 -12.79 11.00
CA ASP A 59 -6.08 -12.92 9.55
C ASP A 59 -4.94 -13.69 8.88
N ILE A 60 -3.70 -13.56 9.39
CA ILE A 60 -2.52 -14.19 8.81
C ILE A 60 -2.09 -15.48 9.53
N ALA A 61 -2.50 -15.68 10.78
CA ALA A 61 -2.10 -16.84 11.58
C ALA A 61 -2.42 -18.20 10.90
N PRO A 62 -3.58 -18.40 10.26
CA PRO A 62 -3.87 -19.63 9.52
C PRO A 62 -2.90 -19.87 8.35
N LEU A 63 -2.53 -18.81 7.62
CA LEU A 63 -1.58 -18.89 6.50
C LEU A 63 -0.16 -19.19 7.01
N LEU A 64 0.26 -18.55 8.10
CA LEU A 64 1.54 -18.86 8.74
C LEU A 64 1.61 -20.34 9.14
N GLU A 65 0.55 -20.87 9.75
CA GLU A 65 0.49 -22.28 10.15
C GLU A 65 0.50 -23.22 8.95
N GLN A 66 -0.27 -22.93 7.91
CA GLN A 66 -0.26 -23.68 6.64
C GLN A 66 1.17 -23.75 6.07
N HIS A 67 1.91 -22.65 6.10
CA HIS A 67 3.26 -22.59 5.56
C HIS A 67 4.33 -23.26 6.43
N ARG A 68 4.07 -23.56 7.71
CA ARG A 68 5.02 -24.32 8.55
C ARG A 68 5.28 -25.72 8.04
N ALA A 69 4.36 -26.31 7.29
CA ALA A 69 4.54 -27.61 6.68
C ALA A 69 5.62 -27.60 5.58
N ASN A 70 5.98 -26.43 5.04
CA ASN A 70 7.05 -26.31 4.06
C ASN A 70 8.41 -26.30 4.76
N THR A 71 9.16 -27.39 4.63
CA THR A 71 10.47 -27.60 5.27
C THR A 71 11.56 -26.63 4.81
N GLN A 72 11.35 -25.91 3.70
CA GLN A 72 12.26 -24.86 3.23
C GLN A 72 12.10 -23.55 4.01
N LEU A 73 11.01 -23.39 4.77
CA LEU A 73 10.68 -22.19 5.53
C LEU A 73 10.98 -22.44 7.02
N ARG A 74 12.01 -21.78 7.56
CA ARG A 74 12.39 -21.92 8.97
C ARG A 74 11.68 -20.87 9.81
N PHE A 75 10.57 -21.27 10.43
CA PHE A 75 9.81 -20.43 11.35
C PHE A 75 10.45 -20.40 12.74
N SER A 76 10.53 -19.22 13.34
CA SER A 76 10.81 -19.09 14.76
C SER A 76 10.06 -17.91 15.36
N GLN A 77 9.68 -18.01 16.63
CA GLN A 77 9.07 -16.89 17.33
C GLN A 77 10.19 -15.95 17.77
N LEU A 78 10.14 -14.70 17.31
CA LEU A 78 11.11 -13.68 17.69
C LEU A 78 10.84 -13.21 19.13
N GLY A 79 9.57 -13.08 19.49
CA GLY A 79 9.12 -12.70 20.82
C GLY A 79 7.61 -12.48 20.86
N GLN A 80 7.16 -11.58 21.73
CA GLN A 80 5.77 -11.17 21.86
C GLN A 80 5.66 -9.64 21.90
N SER A 81 4.54 -9.11 21.43
CA SER A 81 4.14 -7.72 21.62
C SER A 81 3.82 -7.42 23.09
N VAL A 82 3.50 -6.15 23.38
CA VAL A 82 3.08 -5.71 24.73
C VAL A 82 1.89 -6.53 25.28
N LEU A 83 0.89 -6.84 24.46
CA LEU A 83 -0.28 -7.63 24.86
C LEU A 83 -0.07 -9.15 24.76
N GLY A 84 1.14 -9.61 24.47
CA GLY A 84 1.49 -11.03 24.42
C GLY A 84 1.25 -11.71 23.07
N THR A 85 0.87 -10.95 22.03
CA THR A 85 0.65 -11.50 20.68
C THR A 85 2.01 -11.91 20.07
N PRO A 86 2.16 -13.13 19.53
CA PRO A 86 3.46 -13.60 19.03
C PRO A 86 3.91 -12.84 17.78
N ILE A 87 5.21 -12.52 17.73
CA ILE A 87 5.87 -11.95 16.55
C ILE A 87 6.75 -13.03 15.94
N TRP A 88 6.48 -13.37 14.68
CA TRP A 88 7.17 -14.45 13.95
C TRP A 88 8.26 -13.91 13.03
N GLN A 89 9.34 -14.68 12.92
CA GLN A 89 10.31 -14.54 11.83
C GLN A 89 10.33 -15.83 10.98
N ILE A 90 10.60 -15.68 9.70
CA ILE A 90 10.68 -16.78 8.73
C ILE A 90 11.99 -16.63 7.96
N GLU A 91 12.84 -17.65 8.00
CA GLU A 91 14.11 -17.68 7.29
C GLU A 91 14.08 -18.67 6.12
N ILE A 92 14.63 -18.26 4.97
CA ILE A 92 14.56 -18.98 3.70
C ILE A 92 15.93 -18.89 3.00
N GLY A 93 16.42 -20.01 2.48
CA GLY A 93 17.77 -20.11 1.91
C GLY A 93 18.88 -20.18 2.96
N SER A 94 20.14 -20.18 2.53
CA SER A 94 21.34 -20.27 3.38
C SER A 94 22.55 -19.55 2.80
N GLY A 95 22.35 -18.78 1.73
CA GLY A 95 23.45 -18.09 1.05
C GLY A 95 23.98 -16.85 1.77
N PRO A 96 25.16 -16.36 1.35
CA PRO A 96 25.89 -15.32 2.06
C PRO A 96 25.26 -13.92 1.96
N VAL A 97 24.49 -13.61 0.91
CA VAL A 97 23.79 -12.33 0.79
C VAL A 97 22.58 -12.33 1.71
N LYS A 98 22.50 -11.39 2.65
CA LYS A 98 21.45 -11.37 3.67
C LYS A 98 20.44 -10.25 3.43
N LEU A 99 19.18 -10.63 3.24
CA LEU A 99 18.06 -9.71 3.04
C LEU A 99 17.10 -9.82 4.23
N LEU A 100 16.91 -8.72 4.95
CA LEU A 100 15.88 -8.59 5.99
C LEU A 100 14.69 -7.80 5.42
N ALA A 101 13.47 -8.32 5.51
CA ALA A 101 12.27 -7.55 5.19
C ALA A 101 11.27 -7.61 6.35
N TRP A 102 10.67 -6.47 6.67
CA TRP A 102 9.68 -6.36 7.74
C TRP A 102 8.52 -5.47 7.32
N SER A 103 7.34 -5.77 7.84
CA SER A 103 6.09 -5.06 7.52
C SER A 103 5.25 -4.78 8.75
N GLN A 104 4.33 -3.82 8.61
CA GLN A 104 3.28 -3.51 9.58
C GLN A 104 3.85 -3.24 10.99
N MET A 105 4.88 -2.39 11.03
CA MET A 105 5.38 -1.80 12.29
C MET A 105 4.48 -0.66 12.76
N HIS A 106 3.78 -0.01 11.83
CA HIS A 106 2.54 0.68 12.11
C HIS A 106 1.40 -0.31 11.86
N GLY A 107 0.46 -0.41 12.80
CA GLY A 107 -0.56 -1.44 12.77
C GLY A 107 -1.60 -1.24 11.67
N ASP A 108 -1.85 -0.01 11.25
CA ASP A 108 -2.81 0.38 10.22
C ASP A 108 -2.32 0.18 8.77
N GLU A 109 -1.12 -0.40 8.58
CA GLU A 109 -0.46 -0.53 7.28
C GLU A 109 -0.42 -1.99 6.80
N SER A 110 -1.56 -2.45 6.26
CA SER A 110 -1.83 -3.87 6.02
C SER A 110 -1.22 -4.44 4.73
N THR A 111 -0.95 -3.58 3.74
CA THR A 111 -0.73 -3.98 2.33
C THR A 111 0.49 -4.89 2.17
N ALA A 112 1.60 -4.50 2.81
CA ALA A 112 2.85 -5.24 2.72
C ALA A 112 2.78 -6.62 3.36
N THR A 113 2.08 -6.76 4.48
CA THR A 113 1.88 -8.07 5.13
C THR A 113 1.15 -9.05 4.22
N ALA A 114 0.12 -8.58 3.51
CA ALA A 114 -0.58 -9.38 2.50
C ALA A 114 0.36 -9.81 1.36
N SER A 115 1.23 -8.89 0.93
CA SER A 115 2.23 -9.15 -0.12
C SER A 115 3.27 -10.19 0.30
N VAL A 116 3.66 -10.21 1.59
CA VAL A 116 4.53 -11.23 2.18
C VAL A 116 3.83 -12.58 2.22
N MET A 117 2.54 -12.65 2.55
CA MET A 117 1.79 -13.91 2.48
C MET A 117 1.69 -14.44 1.04
N ASP A 118 1.51 -13.56 0.05
CA ASP A 118 1.52 -13.94 -1.37
C ASP A 118 2.89 -14.51 -1.79
N LEU A 119 4.00 -13.95 -1.30
CA LEU A 119 5.34 -14.50 -1.54
C LEU A 119 5.49 -15.92 -0.94
N LEU A 120 4.95 -16.18 0.25
CA LEU A 120 4.96 -17.52 0.85
C LEU A 120 4.10 -18.51 0.05
N GLN A 121 2.96 -18.05 -0.48
CA GLN A 121 2.11 -18.83 -1.38
C GLN A 121 2.83 -19.18 -2.68
N LEU A 122 3.56 -18.23 -3.28
CA LEU A 122 4.42 -18.51 -4.44
C LEU A 122 5.42 -19.62 -4.11
N LEU A 123 6.12 -19.51 -2.98
CA LEU A 123 7.08 -20.52 -2.54
C LEU A 123 6.45 -21.89 -2.25
N ALA A 124 5.14 -21.99 -2.00
CA ALA A 124 4.45 -23.27 -1.84
C ALA A 124 4.14 -23.97 -3.19
N THR A 125 4.25 -23.27 -4.32
CA THR A 125 4.02 -23.85 -5.65
C THR A 125 5.26 -24.60 -6.18
N ALA A 126 5.06 -25.52 -7.15
CA ALA A 126 6.16 -26.20 -7.82
C ALA A 126 7.11 -25.22 -8.54
N GLU A 127 6.56 -24.19 -9.17
CA GLU A 127 7.34 -23.13 -9.82
C GLU A 127 8.16 -22.32 -8.82
N GLY A 128 7.56 -21.96 -7.67
CA GLY A 128 8.26 -21.25 -6.61
C GLY A 128 9.35 -22.08 -5.93
N GLN A 129 9.13 -23.38 -5.74
CA GLN A 129 10.16 -24.30 -5.24
C GLN A 129 11.35 -24.40 -6.21
N GLN A 130 11.07 -24.42 -7.51
CA GLN A 130 12.14 -24.41 -8.50
C GLN A 130 12.90 -23.07 -8.53
N TRP A 131 12.18 -21.94 -8.43
CA TRP A 131 12.80 -20.63 -8.33
C TRP A 131 13.68 -20.51 -7.07
N LEU A 132 13.23 -21.01 -5.93
CA LEU A 132 14.01 -21.06 -4.69
C LEU A 132 15.36 -21.78 -4.88
N GLN A 133 15.39 -22.92 -5.58
CA GLN A 133 16.64 -23.63 -5.88
C GLN A 133 17.66 -22.77 -6.65
N GLY A 134 17.19 -21.80 -7.45
CA GLY A 134 18.05 -20.89 -8.21
C GLY A 134 18.85 -19.88 -7.38
N TRP A 135 18.41 -19.59 -6.14
CA TRP A 135 18.99 -18.54 -5.30
C TRP A 135 19.24 -18.94 -3.84
N GLN A 136 18.68 -20.04 -3.33
CA GLN A 136 18.76 -20.40 -1.91
C GLN A 136 20.19 -20.51 -1.36
N ASP A 137 21.17 -20.89 -2.18
CA ASP A 137 22.58 -20.99 -1.76
C ASP A 137 23.37 -19.67 -1.94
N LYS A 138 22.72 -18.64 -2.49
CA LYS A 138 23.30 -17.31 -2.75
C LYS A 138 22.76 -16.24 -1.81
N LEU A 139 21.49 -16.36 -1.43
CA LEU A 139 20.79 -15.41 -0.59
C LEU A 139 20.09 -16.12 0.57
N THR A 140 20.17 -15.51 1.76
CA THR A 140 19.32 -15.82 2.91
C THR A 140 18.32 -14.69 3.10
N LEU A 141 17.04 -15.01 3.03
CA LEU A 141 15.93 -14.09 3.27
C LEU A 141 15.39 -14.31 4.68
N ARG A 142 15.25 -13.22 5.44
CA ARG A 142 14.55 -13.19 6.72
C ARG A 142 13.36 -12.25 6.64
N LEU A 143 12.16 -12.79 6.88
CA LEU A 143 10.89 -12.06 6.87
C LEU A 143 10.38 -11.89 8.30
N ILE A 144 9.88 -10.69 8.62
CA ILE A 144 9.08 -10.42 9.83
C ILE A 144 7.72 -9.87 9.35
N PRO A 145 6.70 -10.73 9.15
CA PRO A 145 5.46 -10.33 8.46
C PRO A 145 4.62 -9.28 9.19
N MET A 146 4.74 -9.17 10.51
CA MET A 146 3.96 -8.24 11.33
C MET A 146 4.76 -7.88 12.58
N VAL A 147 5.29 -6.66 12.62
CA VAL A 147 6.09 -6.17 13.77
C VAL A 147 5.17 -5.70 14.91
N ASN A 148 4.04 -5.07 14.60
CA ASN A 148 3.13 -4.48 15.59
C ASN A 148 1.73 -5.13 15.54
N PRO A 149 1.60 -6.39 16.01
CA PRO A 149 0.32 -7.08 15.97
C PRO A 149 -0.76 -6.45 16.88
N ASP A 150 -0.36 -5.75 17.93
CA ASP A 150 -1.30 -5.05 18.83
C ASP A 150 -1.91 -3.81 18.16
N GLY A 151 -1.07 -3.01 17.50
CA GLY A 151 -1.55 -1.89 16.69
C GLY A 151 -2.44 -2.36 15.55
N ALA A 152 -2.09 -3.49 14.91
CA ALA A 152 -2.88 -4.09 13.84
C ALA A 152 -4.27 -4.51 14.30
N ALA A 153 -4.38 -5.13 15.48
CA ALA A 153 -5.67 -5.46 16.08
C ALA A 153 -6.52 -4.22 16.40
N ALA A 154 -5.88 -3.09 16.70
CA ALA A 154 -6.56 -1.82 16.99
C ALA A 154 -6.79 -0.92 15.76
N GLY A 155 -6.28 -1.28 14.58
CA GLY A 155 -6.25 -0.39 13.41
C GLY A 155 -5.50 0.91 13.67
N SER A 156 -4.38 0.83 14.39
CA SER A 156 -3.64 1.98 14.91
C SER A 156 -2.20 1.97 14.42
N ARG A 157 -1.72 3.14 13.97
CA ARG A 157 -0.30 3.41 13.74
C ARG A 157 0.60 3.05 14.92
N PHE A 158 0.12 3.34 16.13
CA PHE A 158 0.88 3.16 17.37
C PHE A 158 0.73 1.74 17.92
N ASN A 159 1.70 1.28 18.72
CA ASN A 159 1.51 0.05 19.51
C ASN A 159 0.50 0.26 20.65
N SER A 160 0.22 -0.78 21.44
CA SER A 160 -0.76 -0.71 22.54
C SER A 160 -0.37 0.23 23.70
N MET A 161 0.87 0.72 23.75
CA MET A 161 1.31 1.76 24.69
C MET A 161 1.19 3.19 24.11
N GLY A 162 0.69 3.34 22.88
CA GLY A 162 0.60 4.64 22.19
C GLY A 162 1.93 5.14 21.63
N ILE A 163 2.95 4.28 21.54
CA ILE A 163 4.27 4.64 21.01
C ILE A 163 4.33 4.31 19.51
N ASP A 164 4.80 5.26 18.70
CA ASP A 164 5.17 5.01 17.30
C ASP A 164 6.53 4.29 17.30
N ILE A 165 6.52 3.00 16.96
CA ILE A 165 7.72 2.16 16.93
C ILE A 165 8.77 2.77 15.97
N ASN A 166 8.35 3.37 14.86
CA ASN A 166 9.22 4.03 13.88
C ASN A 166 9.64 5.46 14.29
N ARG A 167 9.39 5.84 15.54
CA ARG A 167 9.91 7.06 16.18
C ARG A 167 10.69 6.73 17.47
N ASP A 168 10.91 5.44 17.72
CA ASP A 168 11.52 4.89 18.94
C ASP A 168 12.74 4.00 18.66
N ALA A 169 13.30 4.02 17.44
CA ALA A 169 14.43 3.13 17.05
C ALA A 169 15.73 3.34 17.85
N LYS A 170 15.80 4.40 18.65
CA LYS A 170 16.97 4.80 19.45
C LYS A 170 16.79 4.52 20.93
N ALA A 171 15.61 4.82 21.46
CA ALA A 171 15.30 4.56 22.86
C ALA A 171 14.81 3.11 23.09
N LEU A 172 14.22 2.47 22.07
CA LEU A 172 13.82 1.05 22.08
C LEU A 172 12.97 0.69 23.31
N GLN A 173 12.03 1.56 23.64
CA GLN A 173 11.12 1.41 24.77
C GLN A 173 10.06 0.34 24.50
N THR A 174 9.68 0.14 23.24
CA THR A 174 8.72 -0.89 22.84
C THR A 174 9.36 -2.29 22.77
N PRO A 175 8.68 -3.37 23.23
CA PRO A 175 9.16 -4.73 23.01
C PRO A 175 9.29 -5.03 21.51
N GLU A 176 8.35 -4.58 20.69
CA GLU A 176 8.36 -4.77 19.24
C GLU A 176 9.62 -4.17 18.59
N GLY A 177 9.96 -2.93 18.97
CA GLY A 177 11.16 -2.24 18.48
C GLY A 177 12.45 -2.93 18.93
N ARG A 178 12.53 -3.42 20.18
CA ARG A 178 13.68 -4.20 20.66
C ARG A 178 13.86 -5.49 19.86
N LEU A 179 12.78 -6.21 19.59
CA LEU A 179 12.80 -7.45 18.83
C LEU A 179 13.29 -7.21 17.39
N LEU A 180 12.79 -6.18 16.70
CA LEU A 180 13.25 -5.83 15.35
C LEU A 180 14.73 -5.42 15.32
N MET A 181 15.18 -4.60 16.28
CA MET A 181 16.58 -4.21 16.41
C MET A 181 17.49 -5.43 16.67
N GLN A 182 17.06 -6.34 17.56
CA GLN A 182 17.77 -7.57 17.85
C GLN A 182 17.86 -8.46 16.60
N ALA A 183 16.76 -8.67 15.88
CA ALA A 183 16.75 -9.44 14.64
C ALA A 183 17.76 -8.91 13.62
N ALA A 184 17.86 -7.59 13.46
CA ALA A 184 18.85 -6.97 12.56
C ALA A 184 20.29 -7.16 13.06
N ARG A 185 20.56 -6.96 14.36
CA ARG A 185 21.90 -7.13 14.95
C ARG A 185 22.41 -8.58 14.87
N ASP A 186 21.52 -9.53 15.10
CA ASP A 186 21.85 -10.96 15.09
C ASP A 186 22.05 -11.46 13.66
N PHE A 187 21.18 -11.02 12.73
CA PHE A 187 21.27 -11.43 11.33
C PHE A 187 22.42 -10.76 10.58
N LYS A 188 22.70 -9.48 10.89
CA LYS A 188 23.63 -8.60 10.16
C LYS A 188 23.31 -8.56 8.66
N PRO A 189 22.14 -8.04 8.26
CA PRO A 189 21.74 -8.01 6.85
C PRO A 189 22.62 -7.09 6.02
N ASP A 190 22.85 -7.47 4.76
CA ASP A 190 23.45 -6.59 3.74
C ASP A 190 22.42 -5.59 3.21
N PHE A 191 21.16 -6.03 3.12
CA PHE A 191 20.02 -5.29 2.59
C PHE A 191 18.81 -5.36 3.52
N GLY A 192 18.05 -4.27 3.59
CA GLY A 192 16.81 -4.17 4.37
C GLY A 192 15.66 -3.68 3.50
N LEU A 193 14.49 -4.32 3.55
CA LEU A 193 13.26 -3.80 2.96
C LEU A 193 12.30 -3.38 4.08
N ASN A 194 12.13 -2.07 4.20
CA ASN A 194 11.18 -1.46 5.11
C ASN A 194 9.84 -1.31 4.37
N LEU A 195 8.83 -2.10 4.75
CA LEU A 195 7.57 -2.16 4.03
C LEU A 195 6.46 -1.44 4.82
N HIS A 196 5.89 -0.39 4.22
CA HIS A 196 4.92 0.52 4.82
C HIS A 196 3.75 0.82 3.87
N ASP A 197 2.72 1.48 4.40
CA ASP A 197 1.70 2.17 3.61
C ASP A 197 1.84 3.69 3.80
N GLN A 198 1.59 4.44 2.72
CA GLN A 198 1.46 5.90 2.77
C GLN A 198 0.00 6.33 2.63
N ASN A 199 -0.28 7.57 3.00
CA ASN A 199 -1.59 8.15 2.79
C ASN A 199 -1.95 8.11 1.28
N ARG A 200 -3.22 7.92 0.98
CA ARG A 200 -3.70 7.84 -0.40
C ARG A 200 -3.70 9.19 -1.13
N PHE A 201 -3.57 10.31 -0.40
CA PHE A 201 -3.58 11.66 -0.98
C PHE A 201 -2.26 12.11 -1.61
N TYR A 202 -1.23 11.26 -1.65
CA TYR A 202 0.04 11.57 -2.31
C TYR A 202 -0.07 11.48 -3.83
N ALA A 203 0.44 12.50 -4.52
CA ALA A 203 0.61 12.52 -5.97
C ALA A 203 2.05 12.20 -6.39
N VAL A 204 2.24 11.77 -7.64
CA VAL A 204 3.57 11.60 -8.26
C VAL A 204 4.07 12.95 -8.77
N GLY A 205 5.05 13.55 -8.10
CA GLY A 205 5.56 14.88 -8.41
C GLY A 205 4.44 15.92 -8.52
N ASP A 206 4.47 16.71 -9.58
CA ASP A 206 3.42 17.68 -9.91
C ASP A 206 2.33 17.12 -10.84
N SER A 207 2.30 15.80 -11.05
CA SER A 207 1.25 15.18 -11.83
C SER A 207 -0.04 15.05 -11.01
N ASN A 208 -1.14 14.77 -11.72
CA ASN A 208 -2.45 14.50 -11.12
C ASN A 208 -2.68 12.99 -10.89
N LYS A 209 -1.61 12.18 -10.88
CA LYS A 209 -1.67 10.73 -10.61
C LYS A 209 -1.27 10.40 -9.18
N GLN A 210 -1.95 9.43 -8.59
CA GLN A 210 -1.65 8.88 -7.28
C GLN A 210 -0.24 8.26 -7.27
N ALA A 211 0.49 8.44 -6.17
CA ALA A 211 1.69 7.67 -5.89
C ALA A 211 1.29 6.30 -5.33
N THR A 212 1.02 5.31 -6.19
CA THR A 212 0.66 3.96 -5.75
C THR A 212 1.82 3.24 -5.09
N ILE A 213 3.05 3.47 -5.55
CA ILE A 213 4.27 3.05 -4.86
C ILE A 213 5.18 4.26 -4.68
N SER A 214 5.69 4.48 -3.46
CA SER A 214 6.85 5.36 -3.23
C SER A 214 8.05 4.56 -2.76
N LEU A 215 9.24 4.89 -3.25
CA LEU A 215 10.50 4.23 -2.90
C LEU A 215 11.49 5.22 -2.29
N LEU A 216 12.32 4.79 -1.34
CA LEU A 216 13.39 5.64 -0.80
C LEU A 216 14.58 4.80 -0.37
N ALA A 217 15.79 5.27 -0.67
CA ALA A 217 17.01 4.84 0.00
C ALA A 217 17.25 5.80 1.18
N PRO A 218 16.94 5.40 2.43
CA PRO A 218 16.96 6.29 3.58
C PRO A 218 18.32 6.96 3.77
N ALA A 219 18.32 8.19 4.27
CA ALA A 219 19.55 8.86 4.64
C ALA A 219 20.10 8.26 5.94
N PHE A 220 21.42 8.26 6.11
CA PHE A 220 22.07 7.89 7.37
C PHE A 220 22.58 9.12 8.15
N ASN A 221 22.46 10.31 7.57
CA ASN A 221 22.80 11.59 8.19
C ASN A 221 22.02 12.76 7.58
N GLU A 222 22.03 13.91 8.26
CA GLU A 222 21.35 15.14 7.83
C GLU A 222 21.85 15.67 6.48
N ALA A 223 23.13 15.47 6.18
CA ALA A 223 23.74 15.86 4.91
C ALA A 223 23.28 15.00 3.72
N LYS A 224 22.51 13.94 3.97
CA LYS A 224 21.99 12.99 2.95
C LYS A 224 23.12 12.48 2.04
N GLN A 225 24.27 12.17 2.62
CA GLN A 225 25.41 11.65 1.86
C GLN A 225 25.06 10.33 1.16
N ILE A 226 25.79 10.04 0.08
CA ILE A 226 25.72 8.77 -0.65
C ILE A 226 27.04 8.06 -0.44
N ASP A 227 27.05 7.11 0.49
CA ASP A 227 28.16 6.20 0.71
C ASP A 227 27.95 4.90 -0.13
N PRO A 228 28.91 3.98 -0.15
CA PRO A 228 28.76 2.73 -0.90
C PRO A 228 27.57 1.89 -0.45
N VAL A 229 27.12 1.97 0.81
CA VAL A 229 25.95 1.23 1.31
C VAL A 229 24.67 1.81 0.73
N ARG A 230 24.44 3.11 0.88
CA ARG A 230 23.26 3.79 0.36
C ARG A 230 23.21 3.75 -1.16
N GLN A 231 24.36 3.80 -1.84
CA GLN A 231 24.45 3.61 -3.29
C GLN A 231 23.82 2.27 -3.73
N LYS A 232 24.11 1.16 -3.04
CA LYS A 232 23.51 -0.16 -3.39
C LYS A 232 21.99 -0.15 -3.27
N ALA A 233 21.45 0.50 -2.24
CA ALA A 233 20.00 0.66 -2.09
C ALA A 233 19.39 1.48 -3.24
N MET A 234 20.02 2.61 -3.61
CA MET A 234 19.59 3.42 -4.76
C MET A 234 19.62 2.63 -6.07
N GLN A 235 20.65 1.80 -6.26
CA GLN A 235 20.79 0.94 -7.43
C GLN A 235 19.70 -0.13 -7.49
N LEU A 236 19.37 -0.78 -6.37
CA LEU A 236 18.24 -1.71 -6.29
C LEU A 236 16.92 -1.00 -6.64
N ILE A 237 16.70 0.21 -6.12
CA ILE A 237 15.54 1.03 -6.49
C ILE A 237 15.53 1.38 -7.99
N GLY A 238 16.70 1.55 -8.62
CA GLY A 238 16.81 1.73 -10.07
C GLY A 238 16.18 0.58 -10.86
N GLU A 239 16.35 -0.67 -10.41
CA GLU A 239 15.65 -1.81 -11.02
C GLU A 239 14.16 -1.84 -10.70
N MET A 240 13.78 -1.51 -9.46
CA MET A 240 12.38 -1.42 -9.06
C MET A 240 11.62 -0.39 -9.92
N ARG A 241 12.27 0.72 -10.26
CA ARG A 241 11.75 1.70 -11.21
C ARG A 241 11.48 1.09 -12.58
N ASP A 242 12.38 0.27 -13.10
CA ASP A 242 12.18 -0.38 -14.41
C ASP A 242 10.99 -1.34 -14.42
N LEU A 243 10.79 -2.06 -13.33
CA LEU A 243 9.58 -2.87 -13.14
C LEU A 243 8.34 -1.96 -13.12
N MET A 244 8.32 -0.91 -12.28
CA MET A 244 7.19 0.00 -12.18
C MET A 244 6.87 0.71 -13.50
N ALA A 245 7.89 1.11 -14.26
CA ALA A 245 7.72 1.73 -15.57
C ALA A 245 7.08 0.80 -16.60
N ARG A 246 7.19 -0.53 -16.41
CA ARG A 246 6.54 -1.55 -17.24
C ARG A 246 5.15 -1.92 -16.73
N GLU A 247 5.01 -2.18 -15.44
CA GLU A 247 3.77 -2.72 -14.85
C GLU A 247 2.73 -1.64 -14.56
N LEU A 248 3.15 -0.44 -14.11
CA LEU A 248 2.24 0.64 -13.75
C LEU A 248 2.83 2.04 -14.05
N PRO A 249 2.92 2.44 -15.34
CA PRO A 249 3.58 3.67 -15.76
C PRO A 249 2.96 4.95 -15.14
N GLY A 250 3.81 5.73 -14.47
CA GLY A 250 3.44 7.04 -13.92
C GLY A 250 2.81 7.01 -12.52
N TYR A 251 2.87 5.88 -11.81
CA TYR A 251 2.38 5.73 -10.43
C TYR A 251 3.50 5.46 -9.41
N LEU A 252 4.76 5.68 -9.81
CA LEU A 252 5.94 5.57 -8.96
C LEU A 252 6.45 6.95 -8.55
N ALA A 253 6.69 7.12 -7.26
CA ALA A 253 7.38 8.28 -6.71
C ALA A 253 8.56 7.89 -5.79
N LYS A 254 9.34 8.89 -5.39
CA LYS A 254 10.26 8.84 -4.26
C LYS A 254 9.55 9.35 -3.03
N TYR A 255 9.73 8.69 -1.89
CA TYR A 255 9.28 9.26 -0.62
C TYR A 255 10.19 10.42 -0.18
N ASP A 256 9.68 11.32 0.66
CA ASP A 256 10.47 12.40 1.26
C ASP A 256 11.73 11.83 1.95
N ASP A 257 12.89 12.40 1.63
CA ASP A 257 14.19 11.90 2.08
C ASP A 257 14.75 12.68 3.27
N THR A 258 13.90 13.39 4.02
CA THR A 258 14.31 14.07 5.26
C THR A 258 14.84 13.05 6.26
N PHE A 259 16.06 13.29 6.74
CA PHE A 259 16.69 12.43 7.73
C PHE A 259 15.89 12.41 9.03
N SER A 260 15.45 11.22 9.43
CA SER A 260 14.70 10.95 10.63
C SER A 260 15.55 10.09 11.57
N TRP A 261 16.33 10.74 12.43
CA TRP A 261 17.29 10.06 13.30
C TRP A 261 16.67 8.98 14.22
N ARG A 262 15.35 8.97 14.40
CA ARG A 262 14.62 8.02 15.27
C ARG A 262 13.86 6.93 14.50
N SER A 263 13.91 6.93 13.17
CA SER A 263 13.28 5.90 12.35
C SER A 263 14.14 4.64 12.28
N PHE A 264 13.51 3.50 12.04
CA PHE A 264 14.22 2.24 11.82
C PHE A 264 14.96 2.24 10.47
N GLY A 265 14.37 2.82 9.42
CA GLY A 265 14.99 2.93 8.09
C GLY A 265 16.35 3.64 8.13
N ASP A 266 16.39 4.84 8.69
CA ASP A 266 17.61 5.65 8.80
C ASP A 266 18.60 5.05 9.82
N THR A 267 18.08 4.45 10.90
CA THR A 267 18.92 3.75 11.88
C THR A 267 19.62 2.55 11.25
N PHE A 268 18.93 1.75 10.45
CA PHE A 268 19.51 0.60 9.76
C PHE A 268 20.46 1.03 8.64
N ALA A 269 20.14 2.09 7.89
CA ALA A 269 21.09 2.70 6.97
C ALA A 269 22.39 3.13 7.68
N GLY A 270 22.29 3.79 8.84
CA GLY A 270 23.43 4.15 9.68
C GLY A 270 24.17 2.97 10.33
N MET A 271 23.56 1.79 10.36
CA MET A 271 24.21 0.53 10.77
C MET A 271 24.95 -0.17 9.60
N GLY A 272 24.97 0.46 8.41
CA GLY A 272 25.62 -0.11 7.22
C GLY A 272 24.75 -1.07 6.43
N ILE A 273 23.41 -1.04 6.63
CA ILE A 273 22.46 -1.86 5.88
C ILE A 273 21.98 -1.07 4.67
N SER A 274 21.99 -1.70 3.49
CA SER A 274 21.47 -1.10 2.26
C SER A 274 19.93 -1.14 2.29
N THR A 275 19.33 -0.18 3.00
CA THR A 275 17.88 -0.17 3.26
C THR A 275 17.10 0.49 2.12
N VAL A 276 15.99 -0.12 1.73
CA VAL A 276 14.98 0.41 0.81
C VAL A 276 13.65 0.49 1.54
N LEU A 277 13.06 1.68 1.55
CA LEU A 277 11.67 1.90 1.94
C LEU A 277 10.76 1.67 0.73
N ILE A 278 9.68 0.91 0.95
CA ILE A 278 8.60 0.68 -0.02
C ILE A 278 7.29 1.08 0.66
N GLU A 279 6.61 2.07 0.09
CA GLU A 279 5.37 2.66 0.60
C GLU A 279 4.20 2.32 -0.34
N ALA A 280 3.17 1.66 0.16
CA ALA A 280 1.92 1.43 -0.56
C ALA A 280 0.98 2.64 -0.46
N GLY A 281 0.77 3.33 -1.57
CA GLY A 281 -0.24 4.40 -1.66
C GLY A 281 -1.54 3.92 -2.28
N GLY A 282 -2.42 4.87 -2.61
CA GLY A 282 -3.69 4.55 -3.26
C GLY A 282 -3.57 4.37 -4.77
N HIS A 283 -4.57 3.71 -5.35
CA HIS A 283 -4.79 3.62 -6.79
C HIS A 283 -6.29 3.83 -7.05
N PRO A 284 -6.72 4.38 -8.20
CA PRO A 284 -8.15 4.45 -8.54
C PRO A 284 -8.81 3.06 -8.53
N ALA A 285 -10.05 2.95 -8.05
CA ALA A 285 -10.81 1.70 -8.00
C ALA A 285 -10.15 0.58 -7.17
N ASP A 286 -9.46 0.90 -6.06
CA ASP A 286 -8.66 -0.04 -5.27
C ASP A 286 -8.63 0.24 -3.74
N ASP A 287 -9.76 -0.01 -3.08
CA ASP A 287 -10.00 0.41 -1.68
C ASP A 287 -8.99 -0.16 -0.69
N ASN A 288 -8.61 -1.40 -0.94
CA ASN A 288 -7.76 -2.19 -0.06
C ASN A 288 -6.34 -2.32 -0.62
N ARG A 289 -5.91 -1.39 -1.50
CA ARG A 289 -4.54 -1.32 -2.05
C ARG A 289 -4.07 -2.63 -2.70
N GLN A 290 -4.96 -3.37 -3.36
CA GLN A 290 -4.66 -4.64 -4.02
C GLN A 290 -3.73 -4.48 -5.23
N VAL A 291 -3.75 -3.33 -5.91
CA VAL A 291 -2.76 -2.99 -6.96
C VAL A 291 -1.38 -2.83 -6.34
N ALA A 292 -1.28 -2.09 -5.23
CA ALA A 292 -0.01 -1.94 -4.52
C ALA A 292 0.47 -3.28 -3.93
N ARG A 293 -0.42 -4.11 -3.39
CA ARG A 293 -0.12 -5.47 -2.90
C ARG A 293 0.54 -6.32 -3.99
N GLN A 294 -0.06 -6.37 -5.18
CA GLN A 294 0.52 -7.07 -6.33
C GLN A 294 1.94 -6.56 -6.62
N LEU A 295 2.10 -5.25 -6.77
CA LEU A 295 3.37 -4.64 -7.13
C LEU A 295 4.44 -4.89 -6.07
N ILE A 296 4.10 -4.84 -4.77
CA ILE A 296 5.02 -5.16 -3.68
C ILE A 296 5.46 -6.63 -3.76
N THR A 297 4.56 -7.58 -4.03
CA THR A 297 4.96 -8.98 -4.24
C THR A 297 5.93 -9.12 -5.42
N GLN A 298 5.68 -8.42 -6.54
CA GLN A 298 6.59 -8.41 -7.69
C GLN A 298 7.95 -7.76 -7.34
N LEU A 299 7.96 -6.68 -6.55
CA LEU A 299 9.17 -6.00 -6.07
C LEU A 299 9.99 -6.87 -5.10
N LEU A 300 9.33 -7.67 -4.25
CA LEU A 300 9.99 -8.65 -3.39
C LEU A 300 10.71 -9.72 -4.23
N VAL A 301 10.03 -10.28 -5.23
CA VAL A 301 10.62 -11.26 -6.16
C VAL A 301 11.77 -10.65 -6.95
N LEU A 302 11.60 -9.43 -7.47
CA LEU A 302 12.66 -8.68 -8.17
C LEU A 302 13.88 -8.47 -7.26
N SER A 303 13.67 -8.11 -5.99
CA SER A 303 14.75 -7.90 -5.03
C SER A 303 15.55 -9.17 -4.80
N ILE A 304 14.88 -10.30 -4.59
CA ILE A 304 15.54 -11.60 -4.39
C ILE A 304 16.38 -11.98 -5.62
N ASN A 305 15.81 -11.82 -6.83
CA ASN A 305 16.51 -12.08 -8.08
C ASN A 305 17.72 -11.16 -8.29
N SER A 306 17.54 -9.86 -8.07
CA SER A 306 18.59 -8.87 -8.28
C SER A 306 19.74 -9.04 -7.30
N LEU A 307 19.43 -9.27 -6.02
CA LEU A 307 20.45 -9.43 -4.98
C LEU A 307 21.20 -10.76 -5.09
N SER A 308 20.52 -11.86 -5.41
CA SER A 308 21.17 -13.17 -5.60
C SER A 308 22.04 -13.24 -6.85
N SER A 309 21.78 -12.39 -7.86
CA SER A 309 22.58 -12.31 -9.09
C SER A 309 23.59 -11.16 -9.11
N GLY A 310 23.45 -10.18 -8.21
CA GLY A 310 24.24 -8.94 -8.23
C GLY A 310 23.82 -7.92 -9.31
N ARG A 311 22.69 -8.14 -10.00
CA ARG A 311 22.28 -7.34 -11.16
C ARG A 311 22.06 -5.84 -10.84
N TYR A 312 21.68 -5.51 -9.60
CA TYR A 312 21.47 -4.11 -9.19
C TYR A 312 22.70 -3.25 -9.44
N GLN A 313 23.91 -3.81 -9.37
CA GLN A 313 25.17 -3.09 -9.57
C GLN A 313 25.29 -2.44 -10.96
N GLN A 314 24.52 -2.92 -11.93
CA GLN A 314 24.47 -2.38 -13.29
C GLN A 314 23.62 -1.11 -13.40
N GLN A 315 22.78 -0.82 -12.41
CA GLN A 315 21.94 0.38 -12.41
C GLN A 315 22.78 1.63 -12.14
N PRO A 316 22.67 2.67 -12.97
CA PRO A 316 23.30 3.96 -12.67
C PRO A 316 22.51 4.68 -11.57
N LEU A 317 23.19 5.53 -10.78
CA LEU A 317 22.52 6.37 -9.78
C LEU A 317 21.48 7.31 -10.37
N SER A 318 21.66 7.73 -11.63
CA SER A 318 20.68 8.53 -12.37
C SER A 318 19.32 7.84 -12.46
N ALA A 319 19.28 6.50 -12.37
CA ALA A 319 18.04 5.77 -12.38
C ALA A 319 17.13 6.10 -11.19
N TYR A 320 17.71 6.11 -9.99
CA TYR A 320 17.05 6.54 -8.76
C TYR A 320 16.74 8.04 -8.75
N GLN A 321 17.70 8.86 -9.21
CA GLN A 321 17.56 10.31 -9.21
C GLN A 321 16.40 10.80 -10.09
N ALA A 322 16.13 10.10 -11.20
CA ALA A 322 15.07 10.44 -12.16
C ALA A 322 13.65 10.20 -11.62
N ILE A 323 13.48 9.47 -10.52
CA ILE A 323 12.15 9.26 -9.92
C ILE A 323 11.68 10.61 -9.34
N PRO A 324 10.45 11.08 -9.59
CA PRO A 324 9.93 12.29 -8.96
C PRO A 324 9.60 12.05 -7.48
N PHE A 325 9.74 13.06 -6.61
CA PHE A 325 9.25 12.95 -5.22
C PHE A 325 7.72 12.89 -5.17
N ASN A 326 7.17 12.27 -4.13
CA ASN A 326 5.74 12.30 -3.86
C ASN A 326 5.34 13.69 -3.32
N ARG A 327 4.09 14.10 -3.58
CA ARG A 327 3.55 15.37 -3.12
C ARG A 327 2.31 15.12 -2.27
N ASP A 328 2.42 15.38 -0.97
CA ASP A 328 1.31 15.24 -0.03
C ASP A 328 0.14 16.18 -0.39
N GLY A 329 -1.09 15.70 -0.17
CA GLY A 329 -2.31 16.43 -0.46
C GLY A 329 -2.54 16.76 -1.94
N GLY A 330 -1.77 16.17 -2.86
CA GLY A 330 -1.90 16.37 -4.30
C GLY A 330 -3.10 15.65 -4.94
N ILE A 331 -3.69 14.67 -4.24
CA ILE A 331 -4.87 13.92 -4.67
C ILE A 331 -6.05 14.23 -3.72
N LYS A 332 -7.27 14.21 -4.27
CA LYS A 332 -8.54 14.39 -3.55
C LYS A 332 -9.48 13.20 -3.73
N ASP A 333 -10.44 13.04 -2.81
CA ASP A 333 -11.52 12.06 -2.96
C ASP A 333 -12.36 12.36 -4.20
N LEU A 334 -12.88 13.58 -4.24
CA LEU A 334 -13.80 14.04 -5.28
C LEU A 334 -13.46 15.47 -5.67
N LEU A 335 -13.33 15.70 -6.98
CA LEU A 335 -13.35 17.02 -7.58
C LEU A 335 -14.70 17.24 -8.26
N ILE A 336 -15.39 18.31 -7.88
CA ILE A 336 -16.60 18.78 -8.56
C ILE A 336 -16.21 20.02 -9.35
N HIS A 337 -16.27 19.96 -10.67
CA HIS A 337 -15.89 21.06 -11.55
C HIS A 337 -17.08 21.92 -11.95
N ASN A 338 -16.83 23.19 -12.28
CA ASN A 338 -17.79 24.08 -12.94
C ASN A 338 -19.10 24.36 -12.19
N LEU A 339 -19.12 24.30 -10.85
CA LEU A 339 -20.30 24.60 -10.06
C LEU A 339 -20.57 26.11 -10.03
N ASN A 340 -21.81 26.52 -10.29
CA ASN A 340 -22.20 27.93 -10.12
C ASN A 340 -22.46 28.25 -8.65
N ILE A 341 -21.91 29.37 -8.18
CA ILE A 341 -22.19 29.98 -6.88
C ILE A 341 -22.61 31.43 -7.06
N GLU A 342 -23.48 31.93 -6.18
CA GLU A 342 -23.92 33.33 -6.17
C GLU A 342 -23.94 33.87 -4.75
N ILE A 343 -23.34 35.04 -4.53
CA ILE A 343 -23.29 35.74 -3.24
C ILE A 343 -23.55 37.22 -3.50
N ASN A 344 -24.58 37.80 -2.90
CA ASN A 344 -24.91 39.22 -3.05
C ASN A 344 -24.94 39.68 -4.53
N GLY A 345 -25.48 38.84 -5.42
CA GLY A 345 -25.56 39.09 -6.87
C GLY A 345 -24.25 38.88 -7.64
N GLN A 346 -23.14 38.57 -6.97
CA GLN A 346 -21.87 38.20 -7.61
C GLN A 346 -21.88 36.72 -7.94
N ARG A 347 -21.70 36.39 -9.22
CA ARG A 347 -21.65 35.01 -9.70
C ARG A 347 -20.23 34.57 -9.96
N ALA A 348 -19.93 33.34 -9.55
CA ALA A 348 -18.69 32.68 -9.91
C ALA A 348 -18.96 31.24 -10.31
N LYS A 349 -18.05 30.71 -11.13
CA LYS A 349 -17.95 29.29 -11.41
C LYS A 349 -16.70 28.77 -10.69
N VAL A 350 -16.87 27.75 -9.87
CA VAL A 350 -15.80 27.23 -9.01
C VAL A 350 -15.71 25.71 -9.12
N ASP A 351 -14.51 25.21 -8.87
CA ASP A 351 -14.31 23.80 -8.57
C ASP A 351 -14.30 23.60 -7.05
N LEU A 352 -14.72 22.43 -6.59
CA LEU A 352 -14.71 22.03 -5.19
C LEU A 352 -13.89 20.75 -5.00
N ALA A 353 -12.98 20.76 -4.04
CA ALA A 353 -12.25 19.58 -3.59
C ALA A 353 -12.84 19.03 -2.29
N VAL A 354 -13.07 17.73 -2.27
CA VAL A 354 -13.54 16.99 -1.10
C VAL A 354 -12.46 15.99 -0.71
N ASP A 355 -12.19 15.88 0.60
CA ASP A 355 -11.44 14.76 1.18
C ASP A 355 -12.35 14.03 2.16
N LEU A 356 -12.27 12.71 2.14
CA LEU A 356 -12.85 11.85 3.16
C LEU A 356 -11.79 11.44 4.17
N ASP A 357 -12.05 11.73 5.44
CA ASP A 357 -11.26 11.17 6.54
C ASP A 357 -11.71 9.72 6.81
N ILE A 358 -10.96 8.75 6.28
CA ILE A 358 -11.28 7.31 6.40
C ILE A 358 -10.77 6.73 7.72
N GLU A 359 -9.67 7.26 8.24
CA GLU A 359 -9.01 6.80 9.47
C GLU A 359 -9.72 7.30 10.74
N GLY A 360 -10.45 8.42 10.66
CA GLY A 360 -11.19 9.01 11.77
C GLY A 360 -12.71 8.76 11.74
N ALA A 361 -13.49 9.83 11.93
CA ALA A 361 -14.95 9.77 12.11
C ALA A 361 -15.75 9.49 10.83
N LYS A 362 -15.10 9.06 9.74
CA LYS A 362 -15.69 8.87 8.39
C LYS A 362 -16.41 10.12 7.90
N GLN A 363 -15.80 11.28 8.11
CA GLN A 363 -16.37 12.58 7.73
C GLN A 363 -15.68 13.13 6.50
N ALA A 364 -16.46 13.54 5.51
CA ALA A 364 -15.90 14.27 4.37
C ALA A 364 -15.99 15.78 4.57
N ARG A 365 -14.97 16.50 4.12
CA ARG A 365 -14.88 17.95 4.22
C ARG A 365 -14.53 18.59 2.89
N LEU A 366 -15.06 19.78 2.66
CA LEU A 366 -14.60 20.65 1.58
C LEU A 366 -13.19 21.14 1.91
N ARG A 367 -12.18 20.70 1.17
CA ARG A 367 -10.79 21.13 1.39
C ARG A 367 -10.47 22.44 0.74
N ASP A 368 -10.89 22.58 -0.52
CA ASP A 368 -10.54 23.74 -1.31
C ASP A 368 -11.64 24.10 -2.32
N ILE A 369 -11.62 25.35 -2.78
CA ILE A 369 -12.64 25.99 -3.60
C ILE A 369 -11.94 26.97 -4.55
N GLY A 370 -12.22 26.90 -5.85
CA GLY A 370 -11.71 27.86 -6.83
C GLY A 370 -11.10 27.18 -8.05
N ASP A 371 -9.87 27.59 -8.40
CA ASP A 371 -9.05 26.91 -9.42
C ASP A 371 -8.31 25.73 -8.78
N LEU A 372 -8.73 24.52 -9.15
CA LEU A 372 -8.23 23.26 -8.60
C LEU A 372 -7.48 22.43 -9.64
N SER A 373 -7.02 23.07 -10.74
CA SER A 373 -6.33 22.42 -11.86
C SER A 373 -5.04 21.67 -11.48
N ILE A 374 -4.46 22.00 -10.34
CA ILE A 374 -3.22 21.40 -9.80
C ILE A 374 -3.45 20.06 -9.08
N TYR A 375 -4.70 19.67 -8.82
CA TYR A 375 -5.03 18.47 -8.06
C TYR A 375 -5.42 17.31 -8.96
N GLY A 376 -5.01 16.10 -8.58
CA GLY A 376 -5.63 14.86 -9.05
C GLY A 376 -6.76 14.42 -8.12
N SER A 377 -7.49 13.38 -8.52
CA SER A 377 -8.54 12.81 -7.66
C SER A 377 -8.86 11.35 -7.98
N TYR A 378 -9.59 10.71 -7.07
CA TYR A 378 -10.20 9.39 -7.29
C TYR A 378 -11.47 9.51 -8.13
N HIS A 379 -12.32 10.49 -7.82
CA HIS A 379 -13.54 10.76 -8.56
C HIS A 379 -13.59 12.20 -9.07
N GLN A 380 -14.26 12.38 -10.21
CA GLN A 380 -14.49 13.69 -10.82
C GLN A 380 -15.93 13.79 -11.29
N PHE A 381 -16.50 14.99 -11.19
CA PHE A 381 -17.84 15.27 -11.67
C PHE A 381 -17.90 16.68 -12.29
N ASP A 382 -18.45 16.83 -13.49
CA ASP A 382 -18.70 18.14 -14.11
C ASP A 382 -20.10 18.64 -13.72
N ALA A 383 -20.18 19.65 -12.85
CA ALA A 383 -21.42 20.26 -12.38
C ALA A 383 -21.91 21.40 -13.29
N ARG A 384 -21.48 21.46 -14.55
CA ARG A 384 -21.91 22.48 -15.50
C ARG A 384 -23.44 22.58 -15.59
N GLY A 385 -23.94 23.80 -15.43
CA GLY A 385 -25.38 24.08 -15.46
C GLY A 385 -26.09 23.84 -14.12
N LEU A 386 -25.37 23.37 -13.11
CA LEU A 386 -25.86 23.25 -11.74
C LEU A 386 -25.38 24.42 -10.89
N SER A 387 -26.15 24.74 -9.86
CA SER A 387 -25.85 25.76 -8.87
C SER A 387 -25.85 25.16 -7.47
N TYR A 388 -24.98 25.68 -6.62
CA TYR A 388 -24.95 25.34 -5.20
C TYR A 388 -26.27 25.70 -4.52
N GLN A 389 -26.72 24.82 -3.61
CA GLN A 389 -27.78 25.12 -2.66
C GLN A 389 -27.39 24.69 -1.25
N PRO A 390 -27.66 25.53 -0.23
CA PRO A 390 -27.29 25.24 1.14
C PRO A 390 -28.03 24.01 1.68
N PRO A 391 -27.42 23.25 2.60
CA PRO A 391 -28.07 22.10 3.22
C PRO A 391 -29.30 22.54 4.03
N LYS A 392 -30.44 21.92 3.74
CA LYS A 392 -31.69 22.12 4.47
C LYS A 392 -32.03 20.91 5.34
N ALA A 393 -32.49 21.18 6.57
CA ALA A 393 -32.90 20.18 7.54
C ALA A 393 -34.38 19.78 7.37
N TYR A 394 -34.68 18.48 7.49
CA TYR A 394 -36.02 17.98 7.76
C TYR A 394 -36.18 17.76 9.27
N VAL A 395 -37.05 18.54 9.91
CA VAL A 395 -37.27 18.46 11.36
C VAL A 395 -38.20 17.29 11.69
N LEU A 396 -37.71 16.35 12.49
CA LEU A 396 -38.47 15.21 12.97
C LEU A 396 -39.43 15.66 14.07
N THR A 397 -40.73 15.63 13.77
CA THR A 397 -41.81 15.96 14.72
C THR A 397 -42.70 14.78 15.07
N LYS A 398 -42.57 13.67 14.32
CA LYS A 398 -43.30 12.42 14.50
C LYS A 398 -42.48 11.25 13.95
N PRO A 399 -42.80 9.99 14.31
CA PRO A 399 -42.14 8.83 13.75
C PRO A 399 -42.19 8.81 12.21
N LEU A 400 -41.05 8.53 11.59
CA LEU A 400 -40.85 8.44 10.16
C LEU A 400 -40.06 7.16 9.85
N GLN A 401 -40.66 6.29 9.04
CA GLN A 401 -39.94 5.21 8.39
C GLN A 401 -39.35 5.74 7.07
N LEU A 402 -38.03 5.73 6.97
CA LEU A 402 -37.29 6.28 5.86
C LEU A 402 -36.90 5.16 4.90
N THR A 403 -37.86 4.76 4.06
CA THR A 403 -37.58 3.90 2.91
C THR A 403 -36.75 4.65 1.87
N GLU A 404 -36.03 3.96 1.00
CA GLU A 404 -35.24 4.60 -0.07
C GLU A 404 -36.09 5.53 -0.96
N GLN A 405 -37.30 5.10 -1.34
CA GLN A 405 -38.23 5.92 -2.13
C GLN A 405 -38.66 7.19 -1.37
N ALA A 406 -39.01 7.07 -0.08
CA ALA A 406 -39.39 8.20 0.75
C ALA A 406 -38.21 9.16 0.93
N TYR A 407 -36.99 8.64 1.09
CA TYR A 407 -35.80 9.47 1.25
C TYR A 407 -35.48 10.27 -0.01
N LEU A 408 -35.50 9.61 -1.18
CA LEU A 408 -35.30 10.29 -2.46
C LEU A 408 -36.35 11.39 -2.70
N ALA A 409 -37.59 11.19 -2.26
CA ALA A 409 -38.63 12.23 -2.33
C ALA A 409 -38.30 13.45 -1.46
N LEU A 410 -37.80 13.24 -0.24
CA LEU A 410 -37.35 14.33 0.65
C LEU A 410 -36.14 15.07 0.09
N LEU A 411 -35.16 14.35 -0.46
CA LEU A 411 -33.98 14.94 -1.10
C LEU A 411 -34.36 15.83 -2.30
N ARG A 412 -35.31 15.39 -3.14
CA ARG A 412 -35.84 16.21 -4.25
C ARG A 412 -36.54 17.49 -3.79
N GLN A 413 -37.12 17.49 -2.58
CA GLN A 413 -37.69 18.68 -1.94
C GLN A 413 -36.63 19.58 -1.29
N GLY A 414 -35.35 19.20 -1.38
CA GLY A 414 -34.22 19.95 -0.87
C GLY A 414 -33.73 19.54 0.52
N TYR A 415 -34.33 18.53 1.16
CA TYR A 415 -33.93 18.10 2.50
C TYR A 415 -32.70 17.19 2.46
N SER A 416 -31.55 17.71 2.88
CA SER A 416 -30.25 17.01 2.84
C SER A 416 -29.95 16.18 4.10
N HIS A 417 -30.58 16.53 5.23
CA HIS A 417 -30.33 15.89 6.52
C HIS A 417 -31.55 16.01 7.42
N PHE A 418 -31.53 15.26 8.53
CA PHE A 418 -32.56 15.25 9.55
C PHE A 418 -32.08 15.99 10.80
N SER A 419 -33.01 16.61 11.52
CA SER A 419 -32.76 17.23 12.81
C SER A 419 -33.85 16.87 13.81
N GLY A 420 -33.51 16.74 15.10
CA GLY A 420 -34.45 16.45 16.18
C GLY A 420 -34.17 15.12 16.87
N ASP A 421 -35.21 14.52 17.45
CA ASP A 421 -35.12 13.28 18.21
C ASP A 421 -34.90 12.07 17.29
N GLU A 422 -33.75 11.41 17.46
CA GLU A 422 -33.36 10.26 16.65
C GLU A 422 -34.30 9.06 16.76
N ARG A 423 -35.00 8.93 17.89
CA ARG A 423 -35.97 7.85 18.14
C ARG A 423 -37.18 7.92 17.22
N LEU A 424 -37.37 9.06 16.55
CA LEU A 424 -38.44 9.26 15.57
C LEU A 424 -38.05 8.81 14.16
N LEU A 425 -36.79 8.42 13.91
CA LEU A 425 -36.33 8.02 12.59
C LEU A 425 -35.99 6.53 12.55
N SER A 426 -36.75 5.77 11.77
CA SER A 426 -36.41 4.38 11.42
C SER A 426 -35.82 4.36 10.02
N ILE A 427 -34.58 3.92 9.86
CA ILE A 427 -33.83 3.98 8.59
C ILE A 427 -33.96 2.63 7.87
N ASP A 428 -34.53 2.65 6.66
CA ASP A 428 -34.72 1.50 5.77
C ASP A 428 -34.24 1.85 4.35
N THR A 429 -32.96 2.20 4.26
CA THR A 429 -32.29 2.58 3.00
C THR A 429 -30.80 2.29 3.11
N ARG A 430 -30.17 2.07 1.97
CA ARG A 430 -28.71 1.92 1.86
C ARG A 430 -27.98 3.23 1.58
N LEU A 431 -28.74 4.31 1.33
CA LEU A 431 -28.18 5.63 1.08
C LEU A 431 -27.64 6.25 2.38
N PRO A 432 -26.59 7.08 2.33
CA PRO A 432 -26.07 7.76 3.51
C PRO A 432 -27.13 8.68 4.13
N VAL A 433 -27.45 8.47 5.40
CA VAL A 433 -28.42 9.30 6.14
C VAL A 433 -27.68 10.13 7.19
N LEU A 434 -27.94 11.43 7.21
CA LEU A 434 -27.33 12.37 8.14
C LEU A 434 -28.37 12.84 9.16
N LEU A 435 -28.10 12.59 10.44
CA LEU A 435 -28.95 12.99 11.56
C LEU A 435 -28.16 13.92 12.48
N ASN A 436 -28.74 15.09 12.77
CA ASN A 436 -28.13 16.15 13.58
C ASN A 436 -26.66 16.47 13.19
N PRO A 437 -26.30 16.59 11.89
CA PRO A 437 -24.92 16.80 11.49
C PRO A 437 -24.39 18.16 11.98
N ALA A 438 -23.21 18.16 12.59
CA ALA A 438 -22.48 19.39 12.90
C ALA A 438 -21.62 19.86 11.72
N GLY A 439 -21.28 21.15 11.71
CA GLY A 439 -20.28 21.71 10.80
C GLY A 439 -20.68 21.75 9.33
N LEU A 440 -21.98 21.79 9.03
CA LEU A 440 -22.49 22.00 7.68
C LEU A 440 -22.09 23.37 7.09
N PRO A 441 -21.95 23.50 5.76
CA PRO A 441 -21.76 24.77 5.10
C PRO A 441 -23.03 25.64 5.17
N GLY A 442 -22.84 26.96 5.09
CA GLY A 442 -23.95 27.95 5.06
C GLY A 442 -24.46 28.19 3.64
N ASP A 443 -24.82 29.44 3.34
CA ASP A 443 -25.37 29.85 2.03
C ASP A 443 -24.40 29.65 0.85
N THR A 444 -23.14 29.33 1.13
CA THR A 444 -22.08 29.12 0.14
C THR A 444 -21.21 27.93 0.56
N PRO A 445 -20.50 27.31 -0.40
CA PRO A 445 -19.43 26.37 -0.06
C PRO A 445 -18.41 27.04 0.86
N GLN A 446 -17.94 26.31 1.87
CA GLN A 446 -16.99 26.81 2.87
C GLN A 446 -15.93 25.74 3.15
N ARG A 447 -14.65 26.13 3.12
CA ARG A 447 -13.53 25.23 3.45
C ARG A 447 -13.68 24.67 4.88
N GLN A 448 -13.19 23.45 5.07
CA GLN A 448 -13.21 22.67 6.30
C GLN A 448 -14.62 22.35 6.86
N ARG A 449 -15.70 22.79 6.22
CA ARG A 449 -17.06 22.36 6.54
C ARG A 449 -17.34 20.98 5.95
N ARG A 450 -18.33 20.30 6.54
CA ARG A 450 -18.78 18.99 6.11
C ARG A 450 -19.24 19.04 4.66
N ALA A 451 -18.84 18.07 3.85
CA ALA A 451 -19.19 17.99 2.44
C ALA A 451 -20.64 17.49 2.26
N THR A 452 -21.60 18.32 2.68
CA THR A 452 -23.04 18.06 2.55
C THR A 452 -23.76 19.31 2.04
N PHE A 453 -24.31 19.24 0.82
CA PHE A 453 -25.05 20.32 0.17
C PHE A 453 -25.78 19.79 -1.08
N LEU A 454 -26.59 20.62 -1.72
CA LEU A 454 -27.37 20.23 -2.89
C LEU A 454 -26.88 20.94 -4.16
N LEU A 455 -27.09 20.30 -5.31
CA LEU A 455 -26.78 20.84 -6.62
C LEU A 455 -28.07 20.84 -7.46
N ALA A 456 -28.46 22.02 -7.93
CA ALA A 456 -29.77 22.24 -8.57
C ALA A 456 -29.68 23.07 -9.84
N ASN A 457 -30.71 22.96 -10.68
CA ASN A 457 -30.91 23.79 -11.86
C ASN A 457 -32.39 24.24 -11.93
N ALA A 458 -32.84 24.73 -13.10
CA ALA A 458 -34.21 25.18 -13.31
C ALA A 458 -35.27 24.07 -13.09
N GLN A 459 -34.88 22.80 -13.20
CA GLN A 459 -35.75 21.63 -12.98
C GLN A 459 -35.77 21.18 -11.50
N GLY A 460 -35.11 21.91 -10.61
CA GLY A 460 -35.00 21.60 -9.18
C GLY A 460 -33.69 20.91 -8.82
N VAL A 461 -33.66 20.23 -7.67
CA VAL A 461 -32.49 19.51 -7.18
C VAL A 461 -32.21 18.29 -8.06
N GLN A 462 -31.00 18.21 -8.59
CA GLN A 462 -30.56 17.11 -9.45
C GLN A 462 -29.64 16.14 -8.70
N LEU A 463 -28.71 16.68 -7.92
CA LEU A 463 -27.79 15.89 -7.10
C LEU A 463 -27.71 16.39 -5.67
N VAL A 464 -27.31 15.50 -4.76
CA VAL A 464 -27.02 15.84 -3.37
C VAL A 464 -25.68 15.25 -3.00
N LEU A 465 -24.79 16.07 -2.45
CA LEU A 465 -23.59 15.58 -1.79
C LEU A 465 -23.95 15.29 -0.33
N LEU A 466 -23.77 14.05 0.11
CA LEU A 466 -24.07 13.56 1.44
C LEU A 466 -22.79 13.02 2.07
N ASN A 467 -22.16 13.81 2.94
CA ASN A 467 -20.90 13.44 3.59
C ASN A 467 -19.83 12.98 2.59
N GLY A 468 -19.69 13.74 1.50
CA GLY A 468 -18.72 13.49 0.43
C GLY A 468 -19.17 12.49 -0.64
N GLN A 469 -20.31 11.82 -0.46
CA GLN A 469 -20.87 10.91 -1.44
C GLN A 469 -21.91 11.63 -2.30
N LEU A 470 -21.71 11.67 -3.61
CA LEU A 470 -22.53 12.37 -4.58
C LEU A 470 -23.62 11.43 -5.09
N LEU A 471 -24.86 11.75 -4.76
CA LEU A 471 -26.06 11.01 -5.12
C LEU A 471 -26.76 11.69 -6.29
N GLU A 472 -27.00 10.95 -7.37
CA GLU A 472 -27.84 11.38 -8.48
C GLU A 472 -29.32 11.03 -8.19
N LEU A 473 -30.19 12.04 -8.12
CA LEU A 473 -31.57 11.83 -7.67
C LEU A 473 -32.49 11.21 -8.72
N SER A 474 -32.14 11.26 -10.01
CA SER A 474 -32.93 10.64 -11.09
C SER A 474 -32.86 9.11 -11.02
N SER A 475 -31.68 8.57 -10.73
CA SER A 475 -31.38 7.15 -10.69
C SER A 475 -31.32 6.57 -9.27
N GLY A 476 -31.13 7.41 -8.25
CA GLY A 476 -30.84 6.96 -6.89
C GLY A 476 -29.43 6.38 -6.74
N LYS A 477 -28.53 6.61 -7.70
CA LYS A 477 -27.19 6.03 -7.74
C LYS A 477 -26.16 6.96 -7.10
N LEU A 478 -25.27 6.39 -6.28
CA LEU A 478 -24.04 7.05 -5.85
C LEU A 478 -23.02 7.06 -6.99
N LEU A 479 -22.52 8.25 -7.34
CA LEU A 479 -21.55 8.46 -8.41
C LEU A 479 -20.11 8.25 -7.93
N ASN A 480 -19.87 8.40 -6.63
CA ASN A 480 -18.63 8.06 -5.93
C ASN A 480 -18.97 7.34 -4.61
N PRO A 481 -19.31 6.03 -4.66
CA PRO A 481 -19.45 5.27 -3.43
C PRO A 481 -18.15 5.32 -2.63
N LEU A 482 -18.23 5.14 -1.30
CA LEU A 482 -17.03 5.10 -0.47
C LEU A 482 -16.17 3.90 -0.84
N GLY A 483 -14.90 4.19 -1.09
CA GLY A 483 -13.99 3.30 -1.78
C GLY A 483 -13.40 4.03 -2.99
N THR A 484 -12.08 4.05 -3.13
CA THR A 484 -11.36 4.60 -4.30
C THR A 484 -11.90 4.10 -5.64
#